data_AF-A0A942B1H9-F1
#
_entry.id   AF-A0A942B1H9-F1
#
_cell.length_a   1.000
_cell.length_b   1.000
_cell.length_c   1.000
_cell.angle_alpha   90.00
_cell.angle_beta   90.00
_cell.angle_gamma   90.00
#
_symmetry.space_group_name_H-M   'P 1'
#
loop_
_entity.id
_entity.type
_entity.pdbx_description
1 polymer ?
#
loop_
_entity_poly.entity_id
_entity_poly.type
_entity_poly.pdbx_seq_one_letter_code
_entity_poly.pdbx_strand_id
1 'polypeptide(L)'
;MTCSQQWTQQMRAETVRVLDGLNDKTKAQQAFLNSCSDAIWISDDERKEIRWLLAALIDHRRRVRITVRLWRTLGPEESVDRALAAETSDLLDEHRHFGPFIAQWRAVVTARTRVERREFWRSMMEIAELNLVDDHPTEQIEAPSR
;
A
#
# COMPACT_ATOMS: atom_id res chain seq x y z
N MET A 1 34.61 -20.74 -19.31
CA MET A 1 33.54 -19.72 -19.43
C MET A 1 34.13 -18.50 -20.10
N THR A 2 33.50 -17.99 -21.15
CA THR A 2 33.94 -16.77 -21.85
C THR A 2 33.40 -15.53 -21.12
N CYS A 3 34.11 -14.40 -21.22
CA CYS A 3 33.70 -13.12 -20.60
C CYS A 3 32.24 -12.72 -20.95
N SER A 4 31.79 -13.05 -22.17
CA SER A 4 30.42 -12.80 -22.66
C SER A 4 29.35 -13.65 -21.94
N GLN A 5 29.64 -14.91 -21.65
CA GLN A 5 28.71 -15.80 -20.92
C GLN A 5 28.51 -15.32 -19.48
N GLN A 6 29.60 -14.88 -18.83
CA GLN A 6 29.54 -14.37 -17.46
C GLN A 6 28.69 -13.10 -17.35
N TRP A 7 28.83 -12.18 -18.31
CA TRP A 7 28.03 -10.95 -18.36
C TRP A 7 26.54 -11.25 -18.58
N THR A 8 26.22 -12.19 -19.46
CA THR A 8 24.84 -12.61 -19.74
C THR A 8 24.18 -13.26 -18.51
N GLN A 9 24.90 -14.12 -17.79
CA GLN A 9 24.40 -14.73 -16.55
C GLN A 9 24.19 -13.69 -15.45
N GLN A 10 25.13 -12.76 -15.28
CA GLN A 10 24.99 -11.68 -14.31
C GLN A 10 23.76 -10.82 -14.62
N MET A 11 23.54 -10.48 -15.89
CA MET A 11 22.38 -9.68 -16.29
C MET A 11 21.06 -10.39 -16.04
N ARG A 12 20.97 -11.69 -16.34
CA ARG A 12 19.76 -12.48 -16.02
C ARG A 12 19.48 -12.51 -14.53
N ALA A 13 20.50 -12.74 -13.70
CA ALA A 13 20.35 -12.77 -12.25
C ALA A 13 19.85 -11.42 -11.70
N GLU A 14 20.38 -10.31 -12.22
CA GLU A 14 19.94 -8.98 -11.81
C GLU A 14 18.52 -8.68 -12.29
N THR A 15 18.16 -9.03 -13.53
CA THR A 15 16.78 -8.87 -14.03
C THR A 15 15.77 -9.64 -13.18
N VAL A 16 16.09 -10.89 -12.82
CA VAL A 16 15.24 -11.69 -11.93
C VAL A 16 15.09 -11.01 -10.56
N ARG A 17 16.19 -10.53 -9.97
CA ARG A 17 16.16 -9.79 -8.70
C ARG A 17 15.27 -8.55 -8.78
N VAL A 18 15.41 -7.74 -9.85
CA VAL A 18 14.61 -6.54 -10.06
C VAL A 18 13.13 -6.87 -10.16
N LEU A 19 12.78 -7.89 -10.96
CA LEU A 19 11.39 -8.32 -11.15
C LEU A 19 10.78 -8.96 -9.88
N ASP A 20 11.56 -9.70 -9.09
CA ASP A 20 11.11 -10.19 -7.78
C ASP A 20 10.80 -9.01 -6.84
N GLY A 21 11.69 -8.02 -6.79
CA GLY A 21 11.46 -6.79 -6.03
C GLY A 21 10.23 -6.01 -6.51
N LEU A 22 9.97 -6.01 -7.82
CA LEU A 22 8.76 -5.42 -8.41
C LEU A 22 7.49 -6.16 -7.96
N ASN A 23 7.52 -7.50 -7.97
CA ASN A 23 6.42 -8.33 -7.49
C ASN A 23 6.12 -8.06 -6.00
N ASP A 24 7.15 -7.92 -5.16
CA ASP A 24 6.97 -7.65 -3.73
C ASP A 24 6.40 -6.26 -3.46
N LYS A 25 6.90 -5.24 -4.17
CA LYS A 25 6.33 -3.88 -4.11
C LYS A 25 4.87 -3.87 -4.55
N THR A 26 4.55 -4.53 -5.66
CA THR A 26 3.18 -4.60 -6.18
C THR A 26 2.26 -5.36 -5.21
N LYS A 27 2.74 -6.44 -4.58
CA LYS A 27 2.01 -7.15 -3.53
C LYS A 27 1.70 -6.25 -2.33
N ALA A 28 2.67 -5.45 -1.88
CA ALA A 28 2.46 -4.51 -0.78
C ALA A 28 1.45 -3.41 -1.13
N GLN A 29 1.47 -2.91 -2.37
CA GLN A 29 0.49 -1.94 -2.88
C GLN A 29 -0.93 -2.54 -2.93
N GLN A 30 -1.07 -3.78 -3.40
CA GLN A 30 -2.36 -4.49 -3.39
C GLN A 30 -2.92 -4.64 -1.96
N ALA A 31 -2.08 -5.06 -1.01
CA ALA A 31 -2.49 -5.20 0.38
C ALA A 31 -2.94 -3.86 0.99
N PHE A 32 -2.22 -2.78 0.69
CA PHE A 32 -2.60 -1.44 1.11
C PHE A 32 -3.98 -1.04 0.55
N LEU A 33 -4.21 -1.18 -0.76
CA LEU A 33 -5.50 -0.84 -1.35
C LEU A 33 -6.65 -1.72 -0.85
N ASN A 34 -6.41 -3.01 -0.66
CA ASN A 34 -7.38 -3.92 -0.04
C ASN A 34 -7.77 -3.46 1.36
N SER A 35 -6.81 -2.99 2.18
CA SER A 35 -7.15 -2.45 3.50
C SER A 35 -8.01 -1.17 3.44
N CYS A 36 -8.00 -0.47 2.30
CA CYS A 36 -8.83 0.72 2.10
C CYS A 36 -10.26 0.35 1.68
N SER A 37 -10.50 -0.76 0.95
CA SER A 37 -11.80 -1.03 0.31
C SER A 37 -12.99 -1.12 1.27
N ASP A 38 -12.72 -1.48 2.53
CA ASP A 38 -13.74 -1.70 3.56
C ASP A 38 -13.94 -0.47 4.47
N ALA A 39 -13.14 0.58 4.29
CA ALA A 39 -13.20 1.76 5.12
C ALA A 39 -14.55 2.50 4.94
N ILE A 40 -15.23 2.78 6.05
CA ILE A 40 -16.58 3.38 6.06
C ILE A 40 -16.57 4.81 5.50
N TRP A 41 -15.46 5.54 5.67
CA TRP A 41 -15.32 6.92 5.22
C TRP A 41 -15.07 7.09 3.72
N ILE A 42 -14.90 5.99 2.97
CA ILE A 42 -14.70 6.01 1.51
C ILE A 42 -16.06 5.95 0.80
N SER A 43 -16.28 6.89 -0.13
CA SER A 43 -17.47 6.93 -0.98
C SER A 43 -17.53 5.78 -1.98
N ASP A 44 -18.69 5.55 -2.60
CA ASP A 44 -18.86 4.46 -3.56
C ASP A 44 -18.04 4.64 -4.84
N ASP A 45 -17.89 5.89 -5.31
CA ASP A 45 -17.07 6.23 -6.47
C ASP A 45 -15.59 6.00 -6.19
N GLU A 46 -15.10 6.46 -5.04
CA GLU A 46 -13.75 6.20 -4.58
C GLU A 46 -13.48 4.70 -4.39
N ARG A 47 -14.44 3.93 -3.84
CA ARG A 47 -14.33 2.46 -3.78
C ARG A 47 -14.24 1.85 -5.17
N LYS A 48 -14.95 2.38 -6.15
CA LYS A 48 -14.85 1.94 -7.54
C LYS A 48 -13.45 2.21 -8.07
N GLU A 49 -12.90 3.40 -7.88
CA GLU A 49 -11.51 3.72 -8.28
C GLU A 49 -10.48 2.79 -7.63
N ILE A 50 -10.60 2.54 -6.33
CA ILE A 50 -9.73 1.59 -5.60
C ILE A 50 -9.82 0.19 -6.22
N ARG A 51 -11.04 -0.31 -6.49
CA ARG A 51 -11.24 -1.63 -7.11
C ARG A 51 -10.62 -1.71 -8.50
N TRP A 52 -10.72 -0.64 -9.30
CA TRP A 52 -10.10 -0.57 -10.63
C TRP A 52 -8.57 -0.61 -10.54
N LEU A 53 -7.99 0.20 -9.66
CA LEU A 53 -6.54 0.23 -9.43
C LEU A 53 -6.04 -1.12 -8.89
N LEU A 54 -6.78 -1.73 -7.97
CA LEU A 54 -6.47 -3.05 -7.44
C LEU A 54 -6.48 -4.13 -8.53
N ALA A 55 -7.50 -4.13 -9.40
CA ALA A 55 -7.59 -5.07 -10.51
C ALA A 55 -6.39 -4.92 -11.46
N ALA A 56 -6.02 -3.68 -11.81
CA ALA A 56 -4.85 -3.40 -12.63
C ALA A 56 -3.54 -3.91 -11.98
N LEU A 57 -3.35 -3.67 -10.68
CA LEU A 57 -2.18 -4.18 -9.95
C LEU A 57 -2.15 -5.70 -9.86
N ILE A 58 -3.30 -6.36 -9.73
CA ILE A 58 -3.40 -7.84 -9.73
C ILE A 58 -2.93 -8.40 -11.06
N ASP A 59 -3.42 -7.84 -12.17
CA ASP A 59 -3.02 -8.27 -13.51
C ASP A 59 -1.54 -7.99 -13.78
N HIS A 60 -1.08 -6.77 -13.47
CA HIS A 60 0.33 -6.40 -13.57
C HIS A 60 1.22 -7.37 -12.79
N ARG A 61 0.90 -7.66 -11.53
CA ARG A 61 1.65 -8.63 -10.71
C ARG A 61 1.65 -10.02 -11.30
N ARG A 62 0.54 -10.46 -11.91
CA ARG A 62 0.45 -11.74 -12.60
C ARG A 62 1.45 -11.78 -13.76
N ARG A 63 1.48 -10.73 -14.60
CA ARG A 63 2.43 -10.60 -15.72
C ARG A 63 3.88 -10.60 -15.22
N VAL A 64 4.21 -9.82 -14.19
CA VAL A 64 5.54 -9.83 -13.56
C VAL A 64 5.96 -11.25 -13.15
N ARG A 65 5.09 -12.00 -12.46
CA ARG A 65 5.40 -13.38 -12.04
C ARG A 65 5.61 -14.34 -13.21
N ILE A 66 4.89 -14.15 -14.32
CA ILE A 66 5.08 -14.93 -15.54
C ILE A 66 6.45 -14.60 -16.14
N THR A 67 6.77 -13.31 -16.31
CA THR A 67 8.04 -12.83 -16.86
C THR A 67 9.23 -13.29 -16.02
N VAL A 68 9.16 -13.23 -14.69
CA VAL A 68 10.19 -13.80 -13.78
C VAL A 68 10.44 -15.27 -14.07
N ARG A 69 9.37 -16.07 -14.24
CA ARG A 69 9.51 -17.51 -14.53
C ARG A 69 10.21 -17.73 -15.87
N LEU A 70 9.83 -16.97 -16.90
CA LEU A 70 10.46 -17.05 -18.22
C LEU A 70 11.96 -16.72 -18.17
N TRP A 71 12.36 -15.68 -17.42
CA TRP A 71 13.77 -15.38 -17.19
C TRP A 71 14.53 -16.50 -16.49
N ARG A 72 13.89 -17.19 -15.54
CA ARG A 72 14.49 -18.31 -14.80
C ARG A 72 14.59 -19.59 -15.63
N THR A 73 13.77 -19.76 -16.67
CA THR A 73 13.83 -20.94 -17.55
C THR A 73 14.95 -20.86 -18.58
N LEU A 74 15.54 -19.68 -18.80
CA LEU A 74 16.61 -19.49 -19.78
C LEU A 74 17.86 -20.30 -19.41
N GLY A 75 18.26 -21.20 -20.30
CA GLY A 75 19.47 -22.00 -20.13
C GLY A 75 20.74 -21.14 -20.17
N PRO A 76 21.87 -21.57 -19.56
CA PRO A 76 23.10 -20.79 -19.47
C PRO A 76 23.58 -20.20 -20.81
N GLU A 77 23.40 -20.95 -21.90
CA GLU A 77 23.84 -20.60 -23.26
C GLU A 77 22.75 -19.97 -24.14
N GLU A 78 21.53 -19.82 -23.61
CA GLU A 78 20.38 -19.36 -24.40
C GLU A 78 20.38 -17.84 -24.57
N SER A 79 20.32 -17.35 -25.80
CA SER A 79 20.19 -15.91 -26.05
C SER A 79 18.85 -15.39 -25.52
N VAL A 80 18.85 -14.22 -24.88
CA VAL A 80 17.62 -13.57 -24.44
C VAL A 80 16.81 -13.14 -25.66
N ASP A 81 15.56 -13.60 -25.75
CA ASP A 81 14.62 -13.15 -26.77
C ASP A 81 14.30 -11.65 -26.60
N ARG A 82 14.29 -10.91 -27.72
CA ARG A 82 13.91 -9.49 -27.74
C ARG A 82 12.50 -9.27 -27.21
N ALA A 83 11.58 -10.20 -27.45
CA ALA A 83 10.22 -10.08 -26.92
C ALA A 83 10.18 -10.13 -25.39
N LEU A 84 10.97 -11.01 -24.77
CA LEU A 84 11.08 -11.09 -23.31
C LEU A 84 11.72 -9.84 -22.72
N ALA A 85 12.75 -9.31 -23.37
CA ALA A 85 13.39 -8.06 -22.96
C ALA A 85 12.43 -6.86 -23.06
N ALA A 86 11.66 -6.77 -24.15
CA ALA A 86 10.65 -5.73 -24.35
C ALA A 86 9.54 -5.80 -23.29
N GLU A 87 8.94 -6.98 -23.06
CA GLU A 87 7.92 -7.18 -22.02
C GLU A 87 8.46 -6.81 -20.63
N THR A 88 9.73 -7.09 -20.35
CA THR A 88 10.37 -6.70 -19.10
C THR A 88 10.46 -5.19 -18.96
N SER A 89 10.82 -4.48 -20.02
CA SER A 89 10.84 -3.01 -20.04
C SER A 89 9.44 -2.44 -19.83
N ASP A 90 8.45 -2.96 -20.55
CA ASP A 90 7.07 -2.49 -20.48
C ASP A 90 6.50 -2.66 -19.06
N LEU A 91 6.82 -3.76 -18.37
CA LEU A 91 6.42 -3.96 -16.98
C LEU A 91 7.10 -2.95 -16.03
N LEU A 92 8.37 -2.63 -16.25
CA LEU A 92 9.07 -1.64 -15.42
C LEU A 92 8.48 -0.24 -15.62
N ASP A 93 8.14 0.11 -16.86
CA ASP A 93 7.52 1.40 -17.18
C ASP A 93 6.07 1.48 -16.70
N GLU A 94 5.27 0.44 -16.92
CA GLU A 94 3.91 0.33 -16.40
C GLU A 94 3.89 0.52 -14.88
N HIS A 95 4.82 -0.12 -14.15
CA HIS A 95 4.87 0.01 -12.69
C HIS A 95 5.06 1.46 -12.21
N ARG A 96 5.81 2.28 -12.95
CA ARG A 96 6.01 3.71 -12.63
C ARG A 96 4.70 4.49 -12.67
N HIS A 97 3.75 4.08 -13.52
CA HIS A 97 2.45 4.73 -13.63
C HIS A 97 1.56 4.50 -12.41
N PHE A 98 1.70 3.38 -11.67
CA PHE A 98 0.94 3.16 -10.44
C PHE A 98 1.39 4.05 -9.28
N GLY A 99 2.65 4.47 -9.27
CA GLY A 99 3.28 5.21 -8.17
C GLY A 99 2.48 6.43 -7.69
N PRO A 100 2.13 7.38 -8.58
CA PRO A 100 1.34 8.56 -8.22
C PRO A 100 -0.02 8.23 -7.60
N PHE A 101 -0.77 7.27 -8.17
CA PHE A 101 -2.09 6.88 -7.66
C PHE A 101 -2.00 6.25 -6.27
N ILE A 102 -0.99 5.40 -6.03
CA ILE A 102 -0.75 4.84 -4.69
C ILE A 102 -0.36 5.94 -3.70
N ALA A 103 0.47 6.89 -4.11
CA ALA A 103 0.89 8.00 -3.24
C ALA A 103 -0.31 8.89 -2.86
N GLN A 104 -1.21 9.16 -3.81
CA GLN A 104 -2.45 9.89 -3.56
C GLN A 104 -3.31 9.18 -2.51
N TRP A 105 -3.57 7.88 -2.67
CA TRP A 105 -4.35 7.11 -1.69
C TRP A 105 -3.68 7.07 -0.31
N ARG A 106 -2.35 6.97 -0.23
CA ARG A 106 -1.62 7.05 1.05
C ARG A 106 -1.81 8.41 1.73
N ALA A 107 -1.80 9.49 0.96
CA ALA A 107 -2.03 10.83 1.50
C ALA A 107 -3.45 10.98 2.06
N VAL A 108 -4.46 10.49 1.34
CA VAL A 108 -5.86 10.48 1.78
C VAL A 108 -6.02 9.73 3.11
N VAL A 109 -5.51 8.49 3.18
CA VAL A 109 -5.56 7.68 4.41
C VAL A 109 -4.85 8.38 5.56
N THR A 110 -3.65 8.93 5.33
CA THR A 110 -2.89 9.64 6.37
C THR A 110 -3.62 10.87 6.89
N ALA A 111 -4.24 11.65 5.99
CA ALA A 111 -5.05 12.81 6.36
C ALA A 111 -6.25 12.38 7.20
N ARG A 112 -6.94 11.30 6.82
CA ARG A 112 -8.08 10.75 7.56
C ARG A 112 -7.69 10.28 8.96
N THR A 113 -6.64 9.49 9.10
CA THR A 113 -6.16 9.03 10.42
C THR A 113 -5.77 10.20 11.34
N ARG A 114 -5.28 11.31 10.78
CA ARG A 114 -5.01 12.54 11.56
C ARG A 114 -6.28 13.20 12.05
N VAL A 115 -7.35 13.21 11.27
CA VAL A 115 -8.66 13.74 11.66
C VAL A 115 -9.25 12.87 12.78
N GLU A 116 -9.38 11.56 12.56
CA GLU A 116 -9.97 10.63 13.52
C GLU A 116 -9.26 10.64 14.87
N ARG A 117 -7.93 10.68 14.87
CA ARG A 117 -7.15 10.80 16.11
C ARG A 117 -7.41 12.10 16.86
N ARG A 118 -7.58 13.23 16.16
CA ARG A 118 -7.90 14.51 16.80
C ARG A 118 -9.31 14.50 17.39
N GLU A 119 -10.27 13.93 16.68
CA GLU A 119 -11.64 13.77 17.15
C GLU A 119 -11.69 12.88 18.39
N PHE A 120 -11.01 11.73 18.36
CA PHE A 120 -10.87 10.84 19.50
C PHE A 120 -10.36 11.56 20.76
N TRP A 121 -9.25 12.30 20.64
CA TRP A 121 -8.69 13.02 21.78
C TRP A 121 -9.59 14.15 22.27
N ARG A 122 -10.31 14.82 21.37
CA ARG A 122 -11.31 15.83 21.76
C ARG A 122 -12.43 15.19 22.58
N SER A 123 -13.02 14.09 22.10
CA SER A 123 -14.06 13.37 22.84
C SER A 123 -13.56 12.84 24.18
N MET A 124 -12.31 12.39 24.27
CA MET A 124 -11.71 11.99 25.55
C MET A 124 -11.56 13.15 26.53
N MET A 125 -11.20 14.35 26.05
CA MET A 125 -11.16 15.55 26.90
C MET A 125 -12.55 15.96 27.35
N GLU A 126 -13.55 15.94 26.46
CA GLU A 126 -14.95 16.23 26.81
C GLU A 126 -15.46 15.25 27.89
N ILE A 127 -15.17 13.95 27.77
CA ILE A 127 -15.53 12.95 28.78
C ILE A 127 -14.81 13.23 30.11
N ALA A 128 -13.52 13.57 30.06
CA ALA A 128 -12.76 13.91 31.26
C ALA A 128 -13.33 15.16 31.96
N GLU A 129 -13.68 16.20 31.19
CA GLU A 129 -14.29 17.42 31.71
C GLU A 129 -15.66 17.15 32.34
N LEU A 130 -16.51 16.34 31.70
CA LEU A 130 -17.80 15.94 32.25
C LEU A 130 -17.66 15.21 33.60
N ASN A 131 -16.69 14.30 33.72
CA ASN A 131 -16.44 13.58 34.97
C ASN A 131 -15.88 14.48 36.09
N LEU A 132 -15.28 15.64 35.77
CA LEU A 132 -14.81 16.59 36.78
C LEU A 132 -15.94 17.48 37.35
N VAL A 133 -17.07 17.60 36.65
CA VAL A 133 -18.21 18.43 37.09
C VAL A 133 -19.10 17.70 38.10
N ASP A 134 -19.12 16.36 38.07
CA ASP A 134 -19.93 15.53 38.98
C ASP A 134 -19.32 15.36 40.40
N ASP A 135 -18.05 15.77 40.60
CA ASP A 135 -17.31 15.61 41.87
C ASP A 135 -17.44 16.81 42.83
N HIS A 136 -18.35 17.77 42.57
CA HIS A 136 -18.71 18.83 43.53
C HIS A 136 -20.03 18.51 44.24
N PRO A 137 -20.03 17.76 45.35
CA PRO A 137 -21.19 17.70 46.22
C PRO A 137 -21.43 19.10 46.76
N THR A 138 -22.59 19.66 46.45
CA THR A 138 -23.09 20.85 47.13
C THR A 138 -23.42 20.43 48.55
N GLU A 139 -22.43 20.45 49.45
CA GLU A 139 -22.67 20.37 50.89
C GLU A 139 -23.41 21.64 51.31
N GLN A 140 -24.74 21.61 51.14
CA GLN A 140 -25.64 22.47 51.90
C GLN A 140 -25.58 21.98 53.35
N ILE A 141 -24.66 22.56 54.12
CA ILE A 141 -24.65 22.42 55.57
C ILE A 141 -25.84 23.24 56.09
N GLU A 142 -27.02 22.61 56.19
CA GLU A 142 -28.13 23.15 56.98
C GLU A 142 -27.71 23.13 58.46
N ALA A 143 -27.45 24.31 59.01
CA ALA A 143 -27.21 24.48 60.44
C ALA A 143 -28.54 24.23 61.21
N PRO A 144 -28.53 23.45 62.29
CA PRO A 144 -29.74 23.17 63.05
C PRO A 144 -30.20 24.44 63.78
N SER A 145 -31.44 24.86 63.51
CA SER A 145 -32.11 25.93 64.26
C SER A 145 -32.40 25.45 65.70
N ARG A 146 -32.09 26.30 66.66
CA ARG A 146 -32.27 26.09 68.11
C ARG A 146 -33.74 26.08 68.52
#